data_AF-A0A0N4YNT2-F1
#
_entry.id   AF-A0A0N4YNT2-F1
#
_cell.length_a   1.000
_cell.length_b   1.000
_cell.length_c   1.000
_cell.angle_alpha   90.00
_cell.angle_beta   90.00
_cell.angle_gamma   90.00
#
_symmetry.space_group_name_H-M   'P 1'
#
loop_
_entity.id
_entity.type
_entity.pdbx_description
1 polymer ?
#
loop_
_entity_poly.entity_id
_entity_poly.type
_entity_poly.pdbx_seq_one_letter_code
_entity_poly.pdbx_strand_id
1 'polypeptide(L)'
;MGQRTWMKLYPYLRTVALTAYYSCTTLSGVQTLGEEYLRIFQIQSAGRVAPTFSSRIVFVLTHTVAPLLAQFALQLSWCAAPLQASFGSLLHIRLLLLHFATNHWYQFHHSWFRCSVCLESKSPSTTTCGHLFCWRCIQARACNFLRRRCALSSMQKLVRAVSCCTTSQFMRLQATRQFCNDVLRHPELYFSGIQPTGVPHLGNYFGFIEPWSLPPSCKMVLAVADQHAISVGPKPTAELRENIRQMACSLMACGVDPSRTLLFRQSSVPHIAQLSWILGSLQTVAQLQRLPQFKEKASKFARRDVPVGLLTYPILQAADVMMFKATHVPVGADQAQHMNLLADLADRFNSQYKVSYFPRPIQVIQSATSRLRSLRDPLKKMSKSEPSGRSRLEISDSAEQIEEKCRKAVSDTQSKLTYDPENRPAISNLIDLYRAVTGCSIAELEGYGWDQFELKQQLSRAVAERFLPIREKFLQLNKGKEVEEILFENGKMARSIAEQNMDEIQRIVGFALL
;
A
#
# COMPACT_ATOMS: atom_id res chain seq x y z
N MET A 1 -20.32 38.59 -0.31
CA MET A 1 -19.78 39.81 -0.94
C MET A 1 -20.63 40.12 -2.17
N GLY A 2 -21.05 41.37 -2.39
CA GLY A 2 -21.81 41.74 -3.60
C GLY A 2 -20.99 41.55 -4.89
N GLN A 3 -21.68 41.39 -6.03
CA GLN A 3 -21.07 41.12 -7.36
C GLN A 3 -19.92 42.08 -7.73
N ARG A 4 -20.05 43.38 -7.40
CA ARG A 4 -19.02 44.39 -7.67
C ARG A 4 -17.76 44.19 -6.83
N THR A 5 -17.90 43.77 -5.58
CA THR A 5 -16.77 43.50 -4.69
C THR A 5 -16.04 42.22 -5.12
N TRP A 6 -16.80 41.22 -5.58
CA TRP A 6 -16.24 39.97 -6.09
C TRP A 6 -15.35 40.19 -7.33
N MET A 7 -15.80 40.98 -8.30
CA MET A 7 -14.98 41.29 -9.48
C MET A 7 -13.68 42.05 -9.15
N LYS A 8 -13.68 42.88 -8.11
CA LYS A 8 -12.46 43.56 -7.63
C LYS A 8 -11.48 42.61 -6.93
N LEU A 9 -11.99 41.61 -6.20
CA LEU A 9 -11.14 40.64 -5.47
C LEU A 9 -10.68 39.46 -6.33
N TYR A 10 -11.41 39.12 -7.39
CA TYR A 10 -11.14 37.95 -8.23
C TYR A 10 -9.69 37.85 -8.74
N PRO A 11 -9.02 38.93 -9.20
CA PRO A 11 -7.62 38.85 -9.64
C PRO A 11 -6.64 38.49 -8.52
N TYR A 12 -6.98 38.83 -7.27
CA TYR A 12 -6.12 38.66 -6.10
C TYR A 12 -6.36 37.34 -5.36
N LEU A 13 -7.50 36.69 -5.62
CA LEU A 13 -7.93 35.45 -4.98
C LEU A 13 -6.90 34.33 -5.12
N ARG A 14 -6.30 34.18 -6.31
CA ARG A 14 -5.23 33.19 -6.55
C ARG A 14 -4.02 33.45 -5.66
N THR A 15 -3.60 34.71 -5.52
CA THR A 15 -2.43 35.05 -4.73
C THR A 15 -2.68 34.96 -3.24
N VAL A 16 -3.88 35.33 -2.79
CA VAL A 16 -4.32 35.13 -1.39
C VAL A 16 -4.35 33.63 -1.07
N ALA A 17 -4.89 32.79 -1.96
CA ALA A 17 -4.93 31.35 -1.79
C ALA A 17 -3.52 30.73 -1.75
N LEU A 18 -2.62 31.13 -2.66
CA LEU A 18 -1.23 30.67 -2.67
C LEU A 18 -0.46 31.14 -1.43
N THR A 19 -0.66 32.39 -0.99
CA THR A 19 -0.04 32.91 0.23
C THR A 19 -0.53 32.16 1.46
N ALA A 20 -1.83 31.92 1.58
CA ALA A 20 -2.39 31.12 2.67
C ALA A 20 -1.84 29.68 2.63
N TYR A 21 -1.82 29.05 1.46
CA TYR A 21 -1.30 27.69 1.28
C TYR A 21 0.18 27.58 1.66
N TYR A 22 1.05 28.41 1.11
CA TYR A 22 2.48 28.38 1.43
C TYR A 22 2.76 28.82 2.87
N SER A 23 1.98 29.74 3.44
CA SER A 23 2.10 30.09 4.85
C SER A 23 1.73 28.90 5.75
N CYS A 24 0.62 28.21 5.48
CA CYS A 24 0.19 27.05 6.27
C CYS A 24 1.14 25.85 6.12
N THR A 25 1.72 25.62 4.94
CA THR A 25 2.55 24.43 4.65
C THR A 25 4.03 24.66 4.92
N THR A 26 4.58 25.80 4.51
CA THR A 26 6.02 26.08 4.55
C THR A 26 6.44 26.73 5.87
N LEU A 27 5.65 27.65 6.44
CA LEU A 27 6.01 28.27 7.74
C LEU A 27 5.81 27.32 8.92
N SER A 28 4.77 26.49 8.90
CA SER A 28 4.50 25.53 9.98
C SER A 28 5.58 24.45 10.08
N GLY A 29 6.29 24.17 8.98
CA GLY A 29 7.28 23.11 8.92
C GLY A 29 6.73 21.70 9.08
N VAL A 30 5.41 21.57 9.03
CA VAL A 30 4.70 20.31 9.09
C VAL A 30 4.51 19.83 7.65
N GLN A 31 4.90 18.58 7.39
CA GLN A 31 4.66 17.95 6.10
C GLN A 31 3.15 17.83 5.86
N THR A 32 2.70 18.22 4.67
CA THR A 32 1.33 17.90 4.25
C THR A 32 1.18 16.39 4.08
N LEU A 33 -0.06 15.88 4.18
CA LEU A 33 -0.35 14.44 4.02
C LEU A 33 0.33 13.87 2.76
N GLY A 34 0.27 14.60 1.63
CA GLY A 34 0.91 14.19 0.37
C GLY A 34 2.44 14.17 0.40
N GLU A 35 3.07 15.10 1.11
CA GLU A 35 4.53 15.13 1.31
C GLU A 35 4.99 14.02 2.27
N GLU A 36 4.17 13.66 3.25
CA GLU A 36 4.41 12.51 4.13
C GLU A 36 4.32 11.18 3.34
N TYR A 37 3.31 11.03 2.48
CA TYR A 37 3.16 9.86 1.60
C TYR A 37 4.35 9.66 0.65
N LEU A 38 5.00 10.74 0.23
CA LEU A 38 6.11 10.72 -0.72
C LEU A 38 7.49 10.98 -0.09
N ARG A 39 7.55 11.19 1.23
CA ARG A 39 8.77 11.51 2.00
C ARG A 39 9.57 12.68 1.44
N ILE A 40 8.86 13.75 1.11
CA ILE A 40 9.47 14.96 0.59
C ILE A 40 9.85 15.85 1.77
N PHE A 41 11.13 16.22 1.87
CA PHE A 41 11.65 17.15 2.89
C PHE A 41 12.07 18.45 2.22
N GLN A 42 11.61 19.58 2.74
CA GLN A 42 12.11 20.88 2.33
C GLN A 42 13.52 21.08 2.89
N ILE A 43 14.51 21.25 2.03
CA ILE A 43 15.91 21.46 2.39
C ILE A 43 16.47 22.70 1.71
N GLN A 44 17.38 23.40 2.37
CA GLN A 44 18.13 24.48 1.74
C GLN A 44 19.14 23.91 0.74
N SER A 45 19.13 24.41 -0.50
CA SER A 45 19.93 23.88 -1.62
C SER A 45 21.44 23.86 -1.35
N ALA A 46 21.96 24.85 -0.61
CA ALA A 46 23.38 25.00 -0.34
C ALA A 46 23.92 24.10 0.79
N GLY A 47 23.06 23.61 1.69
CA GLY A 47 23.52 22.92 2.91
C GLY A 47 22.84 21.59 3.21
N ARG A 48 21.77 21.22 2.47
CA ARG A 48 20.91 20.06 2.78
C ARG A 48 20.38 20.02 4.22
N VAL A 49 20.35 21.17 4.89
CA VAL A 49 19.77 21.34 6.22
C VAL A 49 18.33 21.82 6.05
N ALA A 50 17.47 21.49 7.02
CA ALA A 50 16.13 22.04 7.07
C ALA A 50 16.20 23.59 7.08
N PRO A 51 15.44 24.28 6.22
CA PRO A 51 15.50 25.73 6.13
C PRO A 51 15.06 26.33 7.46
N THR A 52 15.73 27.40 7.89
CA THR A 52 15.35 28.15 9.10
C THR A 52 13.99 28.82 8.91
N PHE A 53 13.34 29.20 10.01
CA PHE A 53 12.07 29.93 9.95
C PHE A 53 12.18 31.22 9.13
N SER A 54 13.27 31.97 9.30
CA SER A 54 13.55 33.19 8.52
C SER A 54 13.69 32.90 7.02
N SER A 55 14.39 31.82 6.64
CA SER A 55 14.52 31.42 5.24
C SER A 55 13.18 31.01 4.61
N ARG A 56 12.29 30.39 5.38
CA ARG A 56 10.94 30.03 4.94
C ARG A 56 10.07 31.27 4.73
N ILE A 57 10.16 32.26 5.62
CA ILE A 57 9.49 33.56 5.44
C ILE A 57 9.94 34.23 4.16
N VAL A 58 11.25 34.32 3.92
CA VAL A 58 11.81 34.92 2.70
C VAL A 58 11.30 34.18 1.46
N PHE A 59 11.23 32.85 1.49
CA PHE A 59 10.68 32.06 0.39
C PHE A 59 9.20 32.39 0.13
N VAL A 60 8.36 32.41 1.17
CA VAL A 60 6.93 32.73 1.02
C VAL A 60 6.76 34.16 0.47
N LEU A 61 7.45 35.14 1.03
CA LEU A 61 7.37 36.54 0.59
C LEU A 61 7.85 36.72 -0.86
N THR A 62 8.95 36.08 -1.25
CA THR A 62 9.49 36.17 -2.62
C THR A 62 8.61 35.46 -3.64
N HIS A 63 7.99 34.33 -3.30
CA HIS A 63 7.18 33.56 -4.24
C HIS A 63 5.73 34.04 -4.34
N THR A 64 5.19 34.72 -3.33
CA THR A 64 3.78 35.16 -3.34
C THR A 64 3.60 36.67 -3.34
N VAL A 65 4.41 37.43 -2.60
CA VAL A 65 4.24 38.89 -2.44
C VAL A 65 5.03 39.66 -3.50
N ALA A 66 6.25 39.25 -3.83
CA ALA A 66 7.07 39.97 -4.83
C ALA A 66 6.45 40.02 -6.25
N PRO A 67 5.80 38.95 -6.77
CA PRO A 67 5.10 39.02 -8.05
C PRO A 67 3.92 39.99 -8.03
N LEU A 68 3.25 40.09 -6.87
CA LEU A 68 2.13 40.99 -6.63
C LEU A 68 2.57 42.46 -6.65
N LEU A 69 3.66 42.77 -5.95
CA LEU A 69 4.26 44.12 -5.95
C LEU A 69 4.77 44.50 -7.34
N ALA A 70 5.38 43.58 -8.07
CA ALA A 70 5.80 43.81 -9.46
C ALA A 70 4.60 44.10 -10.38
N GLN A 71 3.51 43.36 -10.23
CA GLN A 71 2.28 43.57 -11.01
C GLN A 71 1.62 44.91 -10.66
N PHE A 72 1.58 45.29 -9.39
CA PHE A 72 1.08 46.60 -8.96
C PHE A 72 1.93 47.76 -9.49
N ALA A 73 3.26 47.63 -9.46
CA ALA A 73 4.17 48.63 -10.01
C ALA A 73 4.01 48.78 -11.54
N LEU A 74 3.78 47.67 -12.25
CA LEU A 74 3.44 47.68 -13.67
C LEU A 74 2.09 48.34 -13.96
N GLN A 75 1.08 48.12 -13.12
CA GLN A 75 -0.23 48.78 -13.28
C GLN A 75 -0.18 50.27 -12.96
N LEU A 76 0.56 50.69 -11.93
CA LEU A 76 0.75 52.10 -11.57
C LEU A 76 1.51 52.87 -12.66
N SER A 77 2.53 52.25 -13.26
CA SER A 77 3.27 52.86 -14.38
C SER A 77 2.43 52.99 -15.67
N TRP A 78 1.41 52.15 -15.85
CA TRP A 78 0.45 52.27 -16.96
C TRP A 78 -0.62 53.33 -16.70
N CYS A 79 -1.09 53.48 -15.46
CA CYS A 79 -2.12 54.48 -15.11
C CYS A 79 -1.57 55.90 -14.92
N ALA A 80 -0.27 56.06 -14.64
CA ALA A 80 0.35 57.37 -14.41
C ALA A 80 0.74 58.14 -15.68
N ALA A 81 0.42 57.64 -16.88
CA ALA A 81 0.85 58.25 -18.14
C ALA A 81 -0.31 58.85 -18.97
N PRO A 82 -0.72 60.10 -18.71
CA PRO A 82 -1.23 60.97 -19.76
C PRO A 82 -0.09 61.86 -20.28
N LEU A 83 0.20 61.74 -21.58
CA LEU A 83 1.02 62.66 -22.40
C LEU A 83 2.54 62.65 -22.14
N GLN A 84 3.30 62.01 -23.05
CA GLN A 84 4.31 62.71 -23.87
C GLN A 84 4.97 61.75 -24.88
N ALA A 85 4.59 61.92 -26.14
CA ALA A 85 5.32 61.45 -27.30
C ALA A 85 6.61 62.28 -27.46
N SER A 86 7.76 61.74 -27.04
CA SER A 86 9.12 62.05 -27.57
C SER A 86 10.27 61.49 -26.72
N PHE A 87 10.01 60.96 -25.51
CA PHE A 87 11.00 60.22 -24.71
C PHE A 87 10.83 58.69 -24.78
N GLY A 88 10.11 58.21 -25.81
CA GLY A 88 9.70 56.81 -25.94
C GLY A 88 10.83 55.82 -26.17
N SER A 89 11.99 56.24 -26.68
CA SER A 89 13.09 55.33 -27.06
C SER A 89 13.97 54.92 -25.88
N LEU A 90 14.34 55.82 -24.96
CA LEU A 90 15.21 55.49 -23.83
C LEU A 90 14.49 54.69 -22.72
N LEU A 91 13.20 54.95 -22.49
CA LEU A 91 12.40 54.17 -21.54
C LEU A 91 12.03 52.80 -22.13
N HIS A 92 11.74 52.69 -23.44
CA HIS A 92 11.61 51.40 -24.11
C HIS A 92 12.92 50.62 -24.09
N ILE A 93 14.08 51.26 -24.26
CA ILE A 93 15.38 50.58 -24.20
C ILE A 93 15.69 50.13 -22.77
N ARG A 94 15.37 50.91 -21.72
CA ARG A 94 15.49 50.46 -20.32
C ARG A 94 14.51 49.36 -19.95
N LEU A 95 13.28 49.39 -20.46
CA LEU A 95 12.28 48.33 -20.26
C LEU A 95 12.61 47.08 -21.07
N LEU A 96 13.11 47.22 -22.29
CA LEU A 96 13.66 46.12 -23.08
C LEU A 96 14.89 45.54 -22.40
N LEU A 97 15.79 46.36 -21.82
CA LEU A 97 16.94 45.88 -21.05
C LEU A 97 16.55 45.27 -19.70
N LEU A 98 15.47 45.70 -19.05
CA LEU A 98 14.93 45.06 -17.85
C LEU A 98 14.17 43.77 -18.19
N HIS A 99 13.47 43.73 -19.33
CA HIS A 99 12.83 42.53 -19.88
C HIS A 99 13.88 41.56 -20.45
N PHE A 100 14.97 42.06 -21.01
CA PHE A 100 16.17 41.30 -21.38
C PHE A 100 16.90 40.86 -20.12
N ALA A 101 16.97 41.67 -19.06
CA ALA A 101 17.62 41.29 -17.81
C ALA A 101 16.78 40.28 -17.02
N THR A 102 15.45 40.32 -17.05
CA THR A 102 14.58 39.29 -16.45
C THR A 102 14.50 38.03 -17.30
N ASN A 103 14.52 38.14 -18.63
CA ASN A 103 14.64 36.97 -19.53
C ASN A 103 16.07 36.39 -19.56
N HIS A 104 17.12 37.19 -19.39
CA HIS A 104 18.48 36.72 -19.15
C HIS A 104 18.69 36.27 -17.73
N TRP A 105 17.94 36.74 -16.73
CA TRP A 105 17.89 36.10 -15.40
C TRP A 105 17.33 34.68 -15.54
N TYR A 106 16.34 34.50 -16.43
CA TYR A 106 15.81 33.20 -16.83
C TYR A 106 16.87 32.36 -17.58
N GLN A 107 17.67 32.96 -18.48
CA GLN A 107 18.76 32.28 -19.19
C GLN A 107 20.04 32.02 -18.37
N PHE A 108 20.40 32.87 -17.40
CA PHE A 108 21.58 32.69 -16.55
C PHE A 108 21.42 31.49 -15.60
N HIS A 109 20.19 31.10 -15.28
CA HIS A 109 19.90 29.89 -14.51
C HIS A 109 19.94 28.59 -15.34
N HIS A 110 20.02 28.64 -16.67
CA HIS A 110 20.12 27.43 -17.50
C HIS A 110 21.48 26.73 -17.41
N SER A 111 22.54 27.41 -16.93
CA SER A 111 23.83 26.76 -16.62
C SER A 111 23.86 26.07 -15.25
N TRP A 112 22.81 26.22 -14.43
CA TRP A 112 22.73 25.72 -13.05
C TRP A 112 21.65 24.67 -12.82
N PHE A 113 20.75 24.47 -13.79
CA PHE A 113 19.70 23.46 -13.65
C PHE A 113 20.26 22.05 -13.87
N ARG A 114 20.33 21.25 -12.79
CA ARG A 114 20.55 19.80 -12.86
C ARG A 114 19.22 19.08 -12.70
N CYS A 115 18.91 18.18 -13.63
CA CYS A 115 17.73 17.35 -13.53
C CYS A 115 17.72 16.56 -12.21
N SER A 116 16.63 16.60 -11.45
CA SER A 116 16.52 15.90 -10.16
C SER A 116 16.59 14.37 -10.25
N VAL A 117 16.57 13.80 -11.46
CA VAL A 117 16.61 12.35 -11.71
C VAL A 117 17.96 11.91 -12.29
N CYS A 118 18.44 12.56 -13.36
CA CYS A 118 19.71 12.18 -13.98
C CYS A 118 20.91 13.05 -13.56
N LEU A 119 20.68 14.13 -12.82
CA LEU A 119 21.70 15.06 -12.31
C LEU A 119 22.54 15.77 -13.40
N GLU A 120 22.16 15.65 -14.67
CA GLU A 120 22.80 16.34 -15.78
C GLU A 120 22.17 17.72 -16.03
N SER A 121 22.97 18.65 -16.54
CA SER A 121 22.56 19.98 -17.00
C SER A 121 21.94 19.91 -18.38
N LYS A 122 20.60 19.91 -18.43
CA LYS A 122 19.79 19.76 -19.67
C LYS A 122 18.56 20.65 -19.62
N SER A 123 17.88 20.88 -20.74
CA SER A 123 16.67 21.73 -20.76
C SER A 123 15.59 21.25 -19.76
N PRO A 124 15.15 22.11 -18.82
CA PRO A 124 14.12 21.77 -17.83
C PRO A 124 12.72 21.64 -18.45
N SER A 125 11.86 20.90 -17.76
CA SER A 125 10.43 20.72 -18.06
C SER A 125 9.71 20.46 -16.74
N THR A 126 8.59 21.14 -16.50
CA THR A 126 7.89 21.13 -15.20
C THR A 126 6.67 20.22 -15.22
N THR A 127 6.44 19.51 -14.10
CA THR A 127 5.17 18.81 -13.84
C THR A 127 4.25 19.67 -12.96
N THR A 128 2.96 19.33 -12.87
CA THR A 128 1.95 20.05 -12.06
C THR A 128 2.31 20.16 -10.57
N CYS A 129 3.20 19.29 -10.06
CA CYS A 129 3.75 19.36 -8.71
C CYS A 129 4.99 20.27 -8.56
N GLY A 130 5.34 21.08 -9.58
CA GLY A 130 6.38 22.11 -9.50
C GLY A 130 7.83 21.66 -9.63
N HIS A 131 8.10 20.35 -9.70
CA HIS A 131 9.46 19.83 -9.90
C HIS A 131 9.95 20.00 -11.35
N LEU A 132 11.23 20.36 -11.50
CA LEU A 132 11.89 20.55 -12.79
C LEU A 132 12.69 19.29 -13.17
N PHE A 133 12.31 18.62 -14.26
CA PHE A 133 12.96 17.43 -14.81
C PHE A 133 13.53 17.70 -16.21
N CYS A 134 14.45 16.89 -16.72
CA CYS A 134 14.79 16.96 -18.14
C CYS A 134 13.78 16.18 -18.99
N TRP A 135 13.59 16.60 -20.24
CA TRP A 135 12.63 15.98 -21.18
C TRP A 135 12.85 14.47 -21.35
N ARG A 136 14.11 14.01 -21.36
CA ARG A 136 14.44 12.57 -21.42
C ARG A 136 13.96 11.78 -20.20
N CYS A 137 14.11 12.32 -18.99
CA CYS A 137 13.63 11.68 -17.77
C CYS A 137 12.11 11.66 -17.70
N ILE A 138 11.44 12.73 -18.17
CA ILE A 138 9.98 12.76 -18.32
C ILE A 138 9.53 11.70 -19.32
N GLN A 139 10.13 11.63 -20.51
CA GLN A 139 9.80 10.63 -21.52
C GLN A 139 10.05 9.20 -21.02
N ALA A 140 11.15 8.94 -20.32
CA ALA A 140 11.44 7.62 -19.74
C ALA A 140 10.40 7.20 -18.69
N ARG A 141 9.98 8.15 -17.85
CA ARG A 141 8.96 7.91 -16.81
C ARG A 141 7.56 7.78 -17.41
N ALA A 142 7.23 8.58 -18.42
CA ALA A 142 5.98 8.49 -19.18
C ALA A 142 5.90 7.17 -19.97
N CYS A 143 6.99 6.72 -20.61
CA CYS A 143 7.08 5.41 -21.24
C CYS A 143 6.90 4.26 -20.24
N ASN A 144 7.47 4.36 -19.03
CA ASN A 144 7.28 3.36 -17.98
C ASN A 144 5.87 3.38 -17.39
N PHE A 145 5.21 4.55 -17.36
CA PHE A 145 3.82 4.68 -16.94
C PHE A 145 2.85 4.16 -18.00
N LEU A 146 3.08 4.46 -19.28
CA LEU A 146 2.27 4.00 -20.40
C LEU A 146 2.45 2.49 -20.69
N ARG A 147 3.65 1.94 -20.49
CA ARG A 147 3.88 0.47 -20.58
C ARG A 147 3.13 -0.33 -19.53
N ARG A 148 2.74 0.28 -18.40
CA ARG A 148 1.92 -0.38 -17.37
C ARG A 148 0.41 -0.35 -17.67
N ARG A 149 -0.03 0.33 -18.73
CA ARG A 149 -1.45 0.47 -19.11
C ARG A 149 -1.80 0.07 -20.55
N CYS A 150 -0.85 -0.41 -21.35
CA CYS A 150 -1.12 -0.79 -22.73
C CYS A 150 -0.72 -2.24 -23.01
N ALA A 151 -1.67 -3.14 -22.76
CA ALA A 151 -1.94 -4.19 -23.73
C ALA A 151 -2.68 -3.51 -24.88
N LEU A 152 -2.01 -3.28 -26.00
CA LEU A 152 -2.54 -3.23 -27.37
C LEU A 152 -1.45 -2.75 -28.34
N SER A 153 -1.16 -3.61 -29.30
CA SER A 153 -0.43 -3.34 -30.54
C SER A 153 -0.97 -2.09 -31.25
N SER A 154 -0.20 -1.00 -31.37
CA SER A 154 -0.33 0.05 -32.42
C SER A 154 0.61 1.27 -32.22
N MET A 155 1.89 1.08 -31.86
CA MET A 155 2.81 2.24 -31.77
C MET A 155 4.22 2.01 -32.32
N GLN A 156 4.33 1.17 -33.37
CA GLN A 156 5.58 0.93 -34.09
C GLN A 156 5.86 1.90 -35.26
N LYS A 157 5.01 2.92 -35.52
CA LYS A 157 5.18 3.78 -36.70
C LYS A 157 5.75 5.19 -36.45
N LEU A 158 6.05 5.59 -35.20
CA LEU A 158 6.41 6.99 -34.90
C LEU A 158 7.82 7.21 -34.32
N VAL A 159 8.76 6.29 -34.54
CA VAL A 159 10.18 6.43 -34.10
C VAL A 159 11.17 6.57 -35.27
N ARG A 160 10.69 6.79 -36.51
CA ARG A 160 11.56 6.90 -37.69
C ARG A 160 12.01 8.31 -38.09
N ALA A 161 11.73 9.35 -37.31
CA ALA A 161 12.20 10.70 -37.60
C ALA A 161 12.84 11.30 -36.36
N VAL A 162 14.16 11.13 -36.23
CA VAL A 162 15.18 12.10 -35.77
C VAL A 162 16.47 11.27 -35.63
N SER A 163 17.09 11.00 -36.78
CA SER A 163 18.45 10.48 -36.90
C SER A 163 19.20 11.48 -37.76
N CYS A 164 19.90 12.43 -37.13
CA CYS A 164 21.09 13.03 -37.71
C CYS A 164 21.84 13.84 -36.66
N CYS A 165 23.00 13.32 -36.24
CA CYS A 165 24.23 14.02 -35.87
C CYS A 165 24.99 13.33 -34.73
N THR A 166 26.26 13.05 -35.05
CA THR A 166 27.41 12.68 -34.19
C THR A 166 27.61 11.20 -33.84
N THR A 167 28.41 10.57 -34.70
CA THR A 167 28.80 9.15 -34.74
C THR A 167 29.99 8.79 -33.82
N SER A 168 30.31 9.58 -32.77
CA SER A 168 31.39 9.23 -31.83
C SER A 168 30.96 8.95 -30.38
N GLN A 169 29.69 9.19 -30.04
CA GLN A 169 29.14 8.86 -28.71
C GLN A 169 28.48 7.47 -28.62
N PHE A 170 28.28 6.78 -29.75
CA PHE A 170 27.55 5.51 -29.78
C PHE A 170 28.32 4.33 -29.15
N MET A 171 29.66 4.33 -29.20
CA MET A 171 30.45 3.24 -28.59
C MET A 171 30.59 3.34 -27.07
N ARG A 172 30.60 4.55 -26.47
CA ARG A 172 30.61 4.70 -24.99
C ARG A 172 29.25 4.42 -24.35
N LEU A 173 28.16 4.53 -25.11
CA LEU A 173 26.80 4.22 -24.67
C LEU A 173 26.47 2.71 -24.69
N GLN A 174 27.25 1.88 -25.40
CA GLN A 174 27.11 0.43 -25.32
C GLN A 174 27.78 -0.13 -24.06
N ALA A 175 28.96 0.39 -23.67
CA ALA A 175 29.64 -0.02 -22.43
C ALA A 175 28.87 0.39 -21.16
N THR A 176 28.17 1.55 -21.16
CA THR A 176 27.30 1.96 -20.05
C THR A 176 25.90 1.33 -20.08
N ARG A 177 25.45 0.82 -21.23
CA ARG A 177 24.21 0.01 -21.31
C ARG A 177 24.37 -1.38 -20.71
N GLN A 178 25.58 -1.91 -20.68
CA GLN A 178 25.87 -3.21 -20.09
C GLN A 178 25.91 -3.14 -18.55
N PHE A 179 26.28 -2.00 -17.98
CA PHE A 179 26.37 -1.81 -16.52
C PHE A 179 25.03 -1.50 -15.82
N CYS A 180 23.96 -1.18 -16.57
CA CYS A 180 22.65 -0.81 -15.98
C CYS A 180 21.53 -1.84 -16.21
N ASN A 181 21.83 -3.04 -16.72
CA ASN A 181 20.81 -4.05 -17.01
C ASN A 181 20.92 -5.38 -16.25
N ASP A 182 21.91 -5.55 -15.36
CA ASP A 182 21.85 -6.59 -14.33
C ASP A 182 21.09 -6.08 -13.10
N VAL A 183 19.89 -5.53 -13.32
CA VAL A 183 18.92 -5.46 -12.23
C VAL A 183 18.53 -6.90 -11.98
N LEU A 184 19.06 -7.50 -10.91
CA LEU A 184 18.64 -8.81 -10.39
C LEU A 184 17.11 -8.85 -10.37
N ARG A 185 16.50 -9.45 -11.39
CA ARG A 185 15.06 -9.66 -11.42
C ARG A 185 14.78 -10.86 -10.56
N HIS A 186 14.35 -10.61 -9.33
CA HIS A 186 13.87 -11.67 -8.46
C HIS A 186 12.74 -12.43 -9.16
N PRO A 187 12.78 -13.78 -9.15
CA PRO A 187 11.70 -14.57 -9.71
C PRO A 187 10.39 -14.28 -8.97
N GLU A 188 9.27 -14.39 -9.68
CA GLU A 188 7.97 -14.18 -9.07
C GLU A 188 7.71 -15.22 -7.98
N LEU A 189 7.54 -14.72 -6.77
CA LEU A 189 7.22 -15.49 -5.58
C LEU A 189 6.16 -14.75 -4.77
N TYR A 190 5.11 -15.48 -4.42
CA TYR A 190 4.02 -15.03 -3.58
C TYR A 190 4.26 -15.48 -2.14
N PHE A 191 4.08 -14.57 -1.18
CA PHE A 191 4.11 -14.90 0.23
C PHE A 191 2.84 -14.41 0.92
N SER A 192 2.27 -15.27 1.76
CA SER A 192 1.17 -14.92 2.64
C SER A 192 1.36 -15.54 4.02
N GLY A 193 0.88 -14.87 5.06
CA GLY A 193 0.95 -15.33 6.44
C GLY A 193 -0.40 -15.17 7.13
N ILE A 194 -0.80 -16.18 7.91
CA ILE A 194 -2.10 -16.21 8.60
C ILE A 194 -1.91 -16.58 10.05
N GLN A 195 -2.40 -15.74 10.94
CA GLN A 195 -2.35 -16.00 12.37
C GLN A 195 -3.24 -17.21 12.73
N PRO A 196 -2.71 -18.21 13.45
CA PRO A 196 -3.49 -19.34 13.95
C PRO A 196 -4.47 -18.86 15.02
N THR A 197 -5.71 -18.67 14.62
CA THR A 197 -6.81 -18.20 15.48
C THR A 197 -7.91 -19.25 15.58
N GLY A 198 -7.58 -20.53 15.39
CA GLY A 198 -8.55 -21.63 15.28
C GLY A 198 -9.23 -21.69 13.92
N VAL A 199 -10.39 -22.35 13.85
CA VAL A 199 -11.14 -22.53 12.60
C VAL A 199 -11.56 -21.18 11.98
N PRO A 200 -11.28 -20.92 10.68
CA PRO A 200 -11.74 -19.73 9.97
C PRO A 200 -13.25 -19.62 9.90
N HIS A 201 -13.76 -18.38 10.01
CA HIS A 201 -15.16 -18.08 9.70
C HIS A 201 -15.34 -17.67 8.24
N LEU A 202 -16.58 -17.61 7.74
CA LEU A 202 -16.88 -17.28 6.34
C LEU A 202 -16.30 -15.93 5.91
N GLY A 203 -16.29 -14.94 6.79
CA GLY A 203 -15.60 -13.67 6.55
C GLY A 203 -14.08 -13.80 6.28
N ASN A 204 -13.39 -14.78 6.87
CA ASN A 204 -12.00 -15.09 6.53
C ASN A 204 -11.92 -15.86 5.22
N TYR A 205 -12.83 -16.81 5.00
CA TYR A 205 -12.87 -17.63 3.80
C TYR A 205 -13.01 -16.80 2.53
N PHE A 206 -14.13 -16.08 2.38
CA PHE A 206 -14.43 -15.23 1.22
C PHE A 206 -13.54 -13.99 1.11
N GLY A 207 -13.00 -13.53 2.24
CA GLY A 207 -12.16 -12.34 2.28
C GLY A 207 -10.70 -12.61 1.94
N PHE A 208 -10.22 -13.85 2.09
CA PHE A 208 -8.80 -14.13 2.02
C PHE A 208 -8.42 -15.52 1.50
N ILE A 209 -9.13 -16.58 1.91
CA ILE A 209 -8.73 -17.97 1.64
C ILE A 209 -9.18 -18.43 0.26
N GLU A 210 -10.43 -18.19 -0.09
CA GLU A 210 -11.03 -18.59 -1.37
C GLU A 210 -10.31 -17.99 -2.58
N PRO A 211 -9.90 -16.70 -2.60
CA PRO A 211 -9.34 -16.11 -3.80
C PRO A 211 -7.90 -16.56 -4.14
N TRP A 212 -7.34 -17.58 -3.45
CA TRP A 212 -6.01 -18.14 -3.73
C TRP A 212 -5.93 -19.09 -4.92
N SER A 213 -6.77 -18.91 -5.94
CA SER A 213 -6.58 -19.52 -7.25
C SER A 213 -5.44 -18.81 -8.01
N LEU A 214 -4.21 -18.90 -7.50
CA LEU A 214 -3.04 -18.46 -8.24
C LEU A 214 -2.81 -19.39 -9.45
N PRO A 215 -2.37 -18.84 -10.61
CA PRO A 215 -2.02 -19.64 -11.77
C PRO A 215 -1.05 -20.79 -11.40
N PRO A 216 -1.14 -21.96 -12.04
CA PRO A 216 -0.26 -23.10 -11.78
C PRO A 216 1.24 -22.79 -11.78
N SER A 217 1.65 -21.79 -12.56
CA SER A 217 3.04 -21.34 -12.70
C SER A 217 3.58 -20.52 -11.51
N CYS A 218 2.71 -20.00 -10.64
CA CYS A 218 3.13 -19.14 -9.54
C CYS A 218 3.66 -19.96 -8.36
N LYS A 219 4.84 -19.61 -7.85
CA LYS A 219 5.36 -20.17 -6.60
C LYS A 219 4.72 -19.46 -5.41
N MET A 220 4.22 -20.24 -4.45
CA MET A 220 3.53 -19.74 -3.26
C MET A 220 4.19 -20.26 -1.99
N VAL A 221 4.40 -19.36 -1.05
CA VAL A 221 4.83 -19.65 0.32
C VAL A 221 3.71 -19.19 1.25
N LEU A 222 3.24 -20.09 2.11
CA LEU A 222 2.16 -19.81 3.05
C LEU A 222 2.60 -20.17 4.47
N ALA A 223 2.60 -19.18 5.36
CA ALA A 223 3.01 -19.36 6.74
C ALA A 223 1.80 -19.38 7.69
N VAL A 224 1.72 -20.40 8.55
CA VAL A 224 0.92 -20.33 9.78
C VAL A 224 1.71 -19.51 10.79
N ALA A 225 1.31 -18.25 10.96
CA ALA A 225 2.03 -17.17 11.62
C ALA A 225 1.86 -17.19 13.16
N ASP A 226 2.41 -18.21 13.80
CA ASP A 226 2.28 -18.43 15.24
C ASP A 226 3.06 -17.42 16.10
N GLN A 227 4.20 -16.89 15.64
CA GLN A 227 4.91 -15.83 16.36
C GLN A 227 4.11 -14.52 16.36
N HIS A 228 3.37 -14.24 15.29
CA HIS A 228 2.45 -13.09 15.25
C HIS A 228 1.27 -13.23 16.21
N ALA A 229 0.79 -14.45 16.48
CA ALA A 229 -0.33 -14.69 17.39
C ALA A 229 -0.04 -14.26 18.84
N ILE A 230 1.24 -14.29 19.25
CA ILE A 230 1.69 -13.89 20.58
C ILE A 230 2.15 -12.42 20.67
N SER A 231 2.02 -11.63 19.59
CA SER A 231 2.36 -10.20 19.58
C SER A 231 1.53 -9.37 20.55
N VAL A 232 0.32 -9.82 20.87
CA VAL A 232 -0.59 -9.20 21.85
C VAL A 232 -0.47 -9.79 23.26
N GLY A 233 0.57 -10.60 23.50
CA GLY A 233 0.82 -11.29 24.76
C GLY A 233 0.75 -12.82 24.62
N PRO A 234 1.29 -13.57 25.61
CA PRO A 234 1.28 -15.03 25.60
C PRO A 234 -0.15 -15.61 25.51
N LYS A 235 -0.26 -16.76 24.85
CA LYS A 235 -1.50 -17.54 24.75
C LYS A 235 -1.36 -18.82 25.57
N PRO A 236 -2.46 -19.39 26.10
CA PRO A 236 -2.42 -20.74 26.67
C PRO A 236 -1.82 -21.73 25.67
N THR A 237 -0.87 -22.55 26.13
CA THR A 237 -0.08 -23.44 25.27
C THR A 237 -0.93 -24.46 24.53
N ALA A 238 -1.93 -25.05 25.20
CA ALA A 238 -2.87 -25.98 24.57
C ALA A 238 -3.69 -25.30 23.46
N GLU A 239 -4.19 -24.09 23.72
CA GLU A 239 -4.97 -23.31 22.76
C GLU A 239 -4.14 -22.94 21.52
N LEU A 240 -2.91 -22.45 21.69
CA LEU A 240 -2.07 -22.07 20.55
C LEU A 240 -1.72 -23.29 19.67
N ARG A 241 -1.39 -24.44 20.28
CA ARG A 241 -1.11 -25.68 19.55
C ARG A 241 -2.32 -26.13 18.73
N GLU A 242 -3.50 -26.16 19.36
CA GLU A 242 -4.73 -26.54 18.68
C GLU A 242 -5.07 -25.55 17.55
N ASN A 243 -4.93 -24.24 17.80
CA ASN A 243 -5.18 -23.22 16.78
C ASN A 243 -4.24 -23.33 15.57
N ILE A 244 -2.98 -23.71 15.78
CA ILE A 244 -2.02 -23.97 14.69
C ILE A 244 -2.49 -25.15 13.86
N ARG A 245 -2.82 -26.27 14.51
CA ARG A 245 -3.31 -27.50 13.85
C ARG A 245 -4.59 -27.22 13.07
N GLN A 246 -5.60 -26.64 13.72
CA GLN A 246 -6.88 -26.32 13.09
C GLN A 246 -6.73 -25.35 11.92
N MET A 247 -5.87 -24.34 12.04
CA MET A 247 -5.61 -23.41 10.94
C MET A 247 -5.02 -24.15 9.73
N ALA A 248 -4.00 -24.99 9.94
CA ALA A 248 -3.39 -25.75 8.84
C ALA A 248 -4.38 -26.74 8.20
N CYS A 249 -5.15 -27.48 9.01
CA CYS A 249 -6.24 -28.34 8.52
C CYS A 249 -7.25 -27.53 7.67
N SER A 250 -7.62 -26.35 8.15
CA SER A 250 -8.57 -25.46 7.47
C SER A 250 -8.06 -24.99 6.11
N LEU A 251 -6.78 -24.58 6.03
CA LEU A 251 -6.16 -24.14 4.79
C LEU A 251 -6.16 -25.26 3.74
N MET A 252 -5.74 -26.47 4.13
CA MET A 252 -5.74 -27.64 3.25
C MET A 252 -7.16 -28.06 2.84
N ALA A 253 -8.11 -27.99 3.77
CA ALA A 253 -9.52 -28.27 3.51
C ALA A 253 -10.13 -27.28 2.49
N CYS A 254 -9.71 -26.02 2.55
CA CYS A 254 -10.15 -24.97 1.62
C CYS A 254 -9.44 -25.02 0.25
N GLY A 255 -8.55 -25.98 0.02
CA GLY A 255 -7.92 -26.21 -1.28
C GLY A 255 -6.45 -25.80 -1.39
N VAL A 256 -5.78 -25.44 -0.29
CA VAL A 256 -4.32 -25.28 -0.30
C VAL A 256 -3.67 -26.64 -0.54
N ASP A 257 -2.97 -26.74 -1.66
CA ASP A 257 -2.23 -27.93 -2.06
C ASP A 257 -0.76 -27.82 -1.60
N PRO A 258 -0.32 -28.64 -0.61
CA PRO A 258 1.04 -28.59 -0.08
C PRO A 258 2.10 -29.08 -1.07
N SER A 259 1.73 -29.75 -2.16
CA SER A 259 2.67 -30.13 -3.22
C SER A 259 3.09 -28.93 -4.10
N ARG A 260 2.23 -27.90 -4.16
CA ARG A 260 2.45 -26.68 -4.95
C ARG A 260 2.79 -25.47 -4.10
N THR A 261 2.35 -25.47 -2.84
CA THR A 261 2.52 -24.38 -1.89
C THR A 261 3.40 -24.83 -0.75
N LEU A 262 4.48 -24.08 -0.48
CA LEU A 262 5.28 -24.31 0.72
C LEU A 262 4.50 -23.81 1.94
N LEU A 263 3.65 -24.69 2.49
CA LEU A 263 2.85 -24.45 3.69
C LEU A 263 3.64 -24.88 4.93
N PHE A 264 4.02 -23.94 5.78
CA PHE A 264 4.85 -24.22 6.96
C PHE A 264 4.40 -23.40 8.18
N ARG A 265 4.90 -23.79 9.36
CA ARG A 265 4.71 -23.04 10.61
C ARG A 265 5.80 -21.98 10.75
N GLN A 266 5.45 -20.72 10.95
CA GLN A 266 6.41 -19.60 11.02
C GLN A 266 7.56 -19.87 12.00
N SER A 267 7.26 -20.27 13.23
CA SER A 267 8.28 -20.57 14.25
C SER A 267 9.19 -21.77 13.95
N SER A 268 8.91 -22.56 12.92
CA SER A 268 9.84 -23.61 12.45
C SER A 268 11.07 -23.03 11.72
N VAL A 269 11.03 -21.75 11.35
CA VAL A 269 12.11 -21.04 10.66
C VAL A 269 12.69 -19.95 11.59
N PRO A 270 13.71 -20.27 12.41
CA PRO A 270 14.27 -19.32 13.38
C PRO A 270 14.88 -18.07 12.72
N HIS A 271 15.35 -18.20 11.48
CA HIS A 271 15.91 -17.11 10.69
C HIS A 271 14.96 -15.92 10.51
N ILE A 272 13.63 -16.13 10.54
CA ILE A 272 12.66 -15.05 10.47
C ILE A 272 12.81 -14.10 11.67
N ALA A 273 12.95 -14.64 12.88
CA ALA A 273 13.17 -13.83 14.08
C ALA A 273 14.54 -13.13 14.03
N GLN A 274 15.56 -13.82 13.54
CA GLN A 274 16.90 -13.23 13.35
C GLN A 274 16.90 -12.08 12.34
N LEU A 275 16.20 -12.22 11.21
CA LEU A 275 16.05 -11.14 10.24
C LEU A 275 15.22 -10.00 10.81
N SER A 276 14.19 -10.29 11.60
CA SER A 276 13.41 -9.25 12.29
C SER A 276 14.28 -8.39 13.21
N TRP A 277 15.30 -8.96 13.86
CA TRP A 277 16.26 -8.19 14.66
C TRP A 277 17.09 -7.24 13.79
N ILE A 278 17.64 -7.75 12.69
CA ILE A 278 18.43 -6.98 11.72
C ILE A 278 17.59 -5.84 11.11
N LEU A 279 16.37 -6.12 10.68
CA LEU A 279 15.47 -5.09 10.13
C LEU A 279 15.04 -4.08 11.21
N GLY A 280 14.96 -4.51 12.47
CA GLY A 280 14.66 -3.65 13.61
C GLY A 280 15.71 -2.56 13.81
N SER A 281 16.99 -2.81 13.51
CA SER A 281 18.04 -1.79 13.60
C SER A 281 17.92 -0.70 12.53
N LEU A 282 17.05 -0.88 11.53
CA LEU A 282 16.75 0.12 10.48
C LEU A 282 15.51 0.97 10.79
N GLN A 283 14.87 0.74 11.95
CA GLN A 283 13.64 1.42 12.38
C GLN A 283 13.83 2.13 13.72
N THR A 284 12.97 3.11 13.96
CA THR A 284 12.90 3.82 15.23
C THR A 284 11.56 3.59 15.91
N VAL A 285 11.55 3.64 17.24
CA VAL A 285 10.32 3.56 18.04
C VAL A 285 9.27 4.59 17.57
N ALA A 286 9.71 5.82 17.28
CA ALA A 286 8.82 6.89 16.82
C ALA A 286 8.13 6.56 15.48
N GLN A 287 8.82 5.88 14.55
CA GLN A 287 8.22 5.44 13.28
C GLN A 287 7.14 4.38 13.52
N LEU A 288 7.42 3.38 14.35
CA LEU A 288 6.49 2.30 14.65
C LEU A 288 5.26 2.79 15.43
N GLN A 289 5.44 3.71 16.39
CA GLN A 289 4.34 4.28 17.17
C GLN A 289 3.37 5.13 16.34
N ARG A 290 3.80 5.62 15.16
CA ARG A 290 2.92 6.37 14.25
C ARG A 290 1.93 5.48 13.50
N LEU A 291 2.19 4.17 13.40
CA LEU A 291 1.34 3.25 12.66
C LEU A 291 -0.08 3.24 13.24
N PRO A 292 -1.11 3.58 12.44
CA PRO A 292 -2.51 3.57 12.89
C PRO A 292 -2.97 2.25 13.51
N GLN A 293 -2.57 1.10 12.95
CA GLN A 293 -2.92 -0.21 13.52
C GLN A 293 -2.31 -0.42 14.91
N PHE A 294 -1.10 0.10 15.17
CA PHE A 294 -0.51 0.09 16.51
C PHE A 294 -1.35 0.95 17.45
N LYS A 295 -1.68 2.19 17.07
CA LYS A 295 -2.48 3.10 17.90
C LYS A 295 -3.85 2.52 18.25
N GLU A 296 -4.55 1.93 17.28
CA GLU A 296 -5.88 1.33 17.48
C GLU A 296 -5.83 0.09 18.38
N LYS A 297 -4.82 -0.77 18.24
CA LYS A 297 -4.68 -1.95 19.09
C LYS A 297 -4.17 -1.57 20.49
N ALA A 298 -3.23 -0.64 20.58
CA ALA A 298 -2.67 -0.15 21.84
C ALA A 298 -3.73 0.51 22.74
N SER A 299 -4.72 1.21 22.16
CA SER A 299 -5.80 1.82 22.94
C SER A 299 -6.72 0.82 23.63
N LYS A 300 -6.66 -0.47 23.25
CA LYS A 300 -7.44 -1.55 23.87
C LYS A 300 -6.78 -2.10 25.14
N PHE A 301 -5.52 -1.73 25.42
CA PHE A 301 -4.80 -2.16 26.62
C PHE A 301 -4.99 -1.15 27.75
N ALA A 302 -5.44 -1.63 28.91
CA ALA A 302 -5.59 -0.81 30.10
C ALA A 302 -4.22 -0.26 30.57
N ARG A 303 -4.21 0.97 31.09
CA ARG A 303 -3.01 1.62 31.66
C ARG A 303 -1.80 1.73 30.72
N ARG A 304 -2.00 1.59 29.40
CA ARG A 304 -0.93 1.55 28.39
C ARG A 304 0.09 0.42 28.61
N ASP A 305 -0.31 -0.66 29.28
CA ASP A 305 0.49 -1.88 29.37
C ASP A 305 0.45 -2.63 28.03
N VAL A 306 1.17 -2.07 27.06
CA VAL A 306 1.17 -2.52 25.67
C VAL A 306 2.36 -3.46 25.45
N PRO A 307 2.13 -4.72 25.03
CA PRO A 307 3.21 -5.65 24.74
C PRO A 307 4.17 -5.10 23.68
N VAL A 308 5.48 -5.27 23.90
CA VAL A 308 6.52 -4.86 22.93
C VAL A 308 6.30 -5.52 21.57
N GLY A 309 5.84 -6.77 21.57
CA GLY A 309 5.50 -7.51 20.34
C GLY A 309 4.46 -6.79 19.47
N LEU A 310 3.52 -6.04 20.07
CA LEU A 310 2.52 -5.28 19.32
C LEU A 310 3.14 -4.10 18.56
N LEU A 311 4.23 -3.54 19.07
CA LEU A 311 4.96 -2.47 18.42
C LEU A 311 5.86 -3.02 17.29
N THR A 312 6.48 -4.18 17.50
CA THR A 312 7.53 -4.72 16.62
C THR A 312 7.03 -5.74 15.60
N TYR A 313 5.82 -6.29 15.72
CA TYR A 313 5.30 -7.26 14.74
C TYR A 313 5.32 -6.78 13.28
N PRO A 314 5.17 -5.47 12.94
CA PRO A 314 5.26 -5.06 11.54
C PRO A 314 6.66 -5.28 10.94
N ILE A 315 7.72 -5.27 11.78
CA ILE A 315 9.08 -5.63 11.37
C ILE A 315 9.18 -7.14 11.17
N LEU A 316 8.59 -7.93 12.08
CA LEU A 316 8.52 -9.39 11.92
C LEU A 316 7.78 -9.78 10.63
N GLN A 317 6.70 -9.07 10.29
CA GLN A 317 5.97 -9.26 9.04
C GLN A 317 6.83 -8.95 7.81
N ALA A 318 7.69 -7.93 7.88
CA ALA A 318 8.64 -7.65 6.81
C ALA A 318 9.68 -8.78 6.70
N ALA A 319 10.18 -9.28 7.83
CA ALA A 319 11.10 -10.41 7.87
C ALA A 319 10.50 -11.69 7.27
N ASP A 320 9.23 -11.99 7.54
CA ASP A 320 8.52 -13.12 6.93
C ASP A 320 8.61 -13.11 5.40
N VAL A 321 8.28 -11.96 4.79
CA VAL A 321 8.25 -11.80 3.33
C VAL A 321 9.67 -11.76 2.74
N MET A 322 10.57 -11.02 3.39
CA MET A 322 11.94 -10.81 2.91
C MET A 322 12.81 -12.06 3.04
N MET A 323 12.57 -12.90 4.04
CA MET A 323 13.32 -14.15 4.25
C MET A 323 13.26 -15.06 3.01
N PHE A 324 12.14 -15.05 2.30
CA PHE A 324 11.96 -15.83 1.07
C PHE A 324 12.16 -15.00 -0.20
N LYS A 325 12.60 -13.74 -0.09
CA LYS A 325 12.74 -12.80 -1.22
C LYS A 325 11.43 -12.70 -2.03
N ALA A 326 10.29 -12.67 -1.34
CA ALA A 326 9.00 -12.65 -2.00
C ALA A 326 8.73 -11.31 -2.69
N THR A 327 8.15 -11.40 -3.89
CA THR A 327 7.89 -10.25 -4.78
C THR A 327 6.44 -9.79 -4.70
N HIS A 328 5.52 -10.68 -4.36
CA HIS A 328 4.08 -10.45 -4.35
C HIS A 328 3.50 -10.86 -3.00
N VAL A 329 2.62 -10.03 -2.44
CA VAL A 329 1.99 -10.28 -1.13
C VAL A 329 0.48 -10.10 -1.27
N PRO A 330 -0.30 -11.20 -1.33
CA PRO A 330 -1.76 -11.14 -1.32
C PRO A 330 -2.24 -10.69 0.05
N VAL A 331 -2.73 -9.46 0.15
CA VAL A 331 -3.31 -8.91 1.38
C VAL A 331 -4.42 -7.91 1.06
N GLY A 332 -5.41 -7.86 1.95
CA GLY A 332 -6.50 -6.89 1.88
C GLY A 332 -6.03 -5.44 1.88
N ALA A 333 -6.89 -4.54 1.39
CA ALA A 333 -6.60 -3.10 1.32
C ALA A 333 -6.28 -2.48 2.70
N ASP A 334 -6.73 -3.09 3.80
CA ASP A 334 -6.45 -2.69 5.18
C ASP A 334 -4.97 -2.85 5.59
N GLN A 335 -4.21 -3.67 4.85
CA GLN A 335 -2.78 -3.92 5.11
C GLN A 335 -1.83 -2.99 4.32
N ALA A 336 -2.34 -2.00 3.59
CA ALA A 336 -1.53 -1.11 2.74
C ALA A 336 -0.38 -0.42 3.51
N GLN A 337 -0.59 -0.06 4.77
CA GLN A 337 0.44 0.58 5.60
C GLN A 337 1.58 -0.37 5.97
N HIS A 338 1.28 -1.63 6.27
CA HIS A 338 2.32 -2.64 6.50
C HIS A 338 3.08 -2.94 5.21
N MET A 339 2.40 -2.97 4.07
CA MET A 339 3.06 -3.10 2.76
C MET A 339 4.00 -1.93 2.46
N ASN A 340 3.63 -0.71 2.84
CA ASN A 340 4.51 0.45 2.71
C ASN A 340 5.74 0.35 3.61
N LEU A 341 5.58 -0.08 4.87
CA LEU A 341 6.70 -0.31 5.80
C LEU A 341 7.64 -1.40 5.27
N LEU A 342 7.08 -2.49 4.77
CA LEU A 342 7.80 -3.62 4.23
C LEU A 342 8.61 -3.23 2.99
N ALA A 343 8.00 -2.52 2.03
CA ALA A 343 8.70 -1.99 0.87
C ALA A 343 9.81 -1.00 1.26
N ASP A 344 9.55 -0.13 2.24
CA ASP A 344 10.53 0.80 2.75
C ASP A 344 11.72 0.11 3.43
N LEU A 345 11.48 -0.94 4.22
CA LEU A 345 12.54 -1.73 4.83
C LEU A 345 13.43 -2.38 3.77
N ALA A 346 12.86 -2.84 2.65
CA ALA A 346 13.63 -3.40 1.53
C ALA A 346 14.58 -2.34 0.95
N ASP A 347 14.02 -1.17 0.63
CA ASP A 347 14.74 -0.04 0.04
C ASP A 347 15.83 0.47 1.00
N ARG A 348 15.53 0.56 2.30
CA ARG A 348 16.47 0.97 3.35
C ARG A 348 17.60 -0.02 3.52
N PHE A 349 17.33 -1.32 3.61
CA PHE A 349 18.36 -2.34 3.74
C PHE A 349 19.31 -2.28 2.54
N ASN A 350 18.76 -2.31 1.33
CA ASN A 350 19.52 -2.23 0.09
C ASN A 350 20.38 -0.95 0.03
N SER A 351 19.81 0.20 0.40
CA SER A 351 20.54 1.48 0.39
C SER A 351 21.63 1.57 1.46
N GLN A 352 21.33 1.11 2.68
CA GLN A 352 22.24 1.16 3.83
C GLN A 352 23.50 0.33 3.56
N TYR A 353 23.34 -0.88 3.04
CA TYR A 353 24.44 -1.79 2.76
C TYR A 353 24.96 -1.72 1.32
N LYS A 354 24.39 -0.82 0.49
CA LYS A 354 24.78 -0.60 -0.92
C LYS A 354 24.70 -1.88 -1.78
N VAL A 355 23.63 -2.65 -1.59
CA VAL A 355 23.35 -3.90 -2.30
C VAL A 355 21.98 -3.85 -2.99
N SER A 356 21.71 -4.79 -3.88
CA SER A 356 20.38 -5.04 -4.46
C SER A 356 19.92 -6.44 -4.07
N TYR A 357 19.71 -6.66 -2.77
CA TYR A 357 19.49 -7.99 -2.20
C TYR A 357 18.01 -8.36 -2.04
N PHE A 358 17.22 -7.45 -1.47
CA PHE A 358 15.78 -7.68 -1.30
C PHE A 358 14.97 -7.09 -2.46
N PRO A 359 14.00 -7.83 -3.03
CA PRO A 359 13.02 -7.22 -3.91
C PRO A 359 12.15 -6.24 -3.14
N ARG A 360 11.58 -5.27 -3.84
CA ARG A 360 10.54 -4.39 -3.31
C ARG A 360 9.17 -5.05 -3.51
N PRO A 361 8.52 -5.62 -2.47
CA PRO A 361 7.36 -6.46 -2.67
C PRO A 361 6.12 -5.61 -3.02
N ILE A 362 5.26 -6.15 -3.86
CA ILE A 362 4.03 -5.48 -4.29
C ILE A 362 2.80 -6.11 -3.64
N GLN A 363 1.86 -5.25 -3.28
CA GLN A 363 0.56 -5.69 -2.78
C GLN A 363 -0.27 -6.26 -3.93
N VAL A 364 -0.81 -7.45 -3.72
CA VAL A 364 -1.79 -8.06 -4.62
C VAL A 364 -3.15 -7.97 -3.95
N ILE A 365 -3.99 -7.05 -4.44
CA ILE A 365 -5.36 -6.90 -3.95
C ILE A 365 -6.22 -7.89 -4.71
N GLN A 366 -6.74 -8.89 -4.02
CA GLN A 366 -7.77 -9.77 -4.57
C GLN A 366 -9.10 -9.02 -4.59
N SER A 367 -9.90 -9.26 -5.63
CA SER A 367 -11.26 -8.72 -5.76
C SER A 367 -12.14 -9.34 -4.67
N ALA A 368 -12.04 -8.82 -3.46
CA ALA A 368 -12.77 -9.37 -2.33
C ALA A 368 -14.28 -9.16 -2.51
N THR A 369 -15.02 -10.23 -2.28
CA THR A 369 -16.42 -10.18 -1.88
C THR A 369 -16.59 -9.25 -0.67
N SER A 370 -17.76 -8.61 -0.56
CA SER A 370 -18.10 -7.58 0.42
C SER A 370 -17.64 -7.92 1.85
N ARG A 371 -17.31 -6.90 2.65
CA ARG A 371 -16.93 -7.07 4.07
C ARG A 371 -18.05 -7.75 4.86
N LEU A 372 -17.99 -9.08 4.98
CA LEU A 372 -18.98 -9.88 5.68
C LEU A 372 -19.03 -9.52 7.18
N ARG A 373 -20.24 -9.27 7.69
CA ARG A 373 -20.50 -8.72 9.02
C ARG A 373 -21.05 -9.79 9.96
N SER A 374 -21.06 -9.49 11.26
CA SER A 374 -21.57 -10.38 12.30
C SER A 374 -23.07 -10.65 12.09
N LEU A 375 -23.50 -11.90 12.33
CA LEU A 375 -24.91 -12.30 12.28
C LEU A 375 -25.74 -11.72 13.43
N ARG A 376 -25.08 -11.19 14.47
CA ARG A 376 -25.72 -10.62 15.66
C ARG A 376 -25.59 -9.11 15.74
N ASP A 377 -24.50 -8.55 15.22
CA ASP A 377 -24.27 -7.12 15.13
C ASP A 377 -23.85 -6.75 13.70
N PRO A 378 -24.81 -6.34 12.84
CA PRO A 378 -24.55 -6.07 11.43
C PRO A 378 -23.75 -4.78 11.21
N LEU A 379 -23.34 -4.05 12.25
CA LEU A 379 -22.41 -2.92 12.12
C LEU A 379 -20.96 -3.36 12.35
N LYS A 380 -20.76 -4.52 12.96
CA LYS A 380 -19.42 -5.07 13.24
C LYS A 380 -19.02 -6.10 12.20
N LYS A 381 -17.73 -6.10 11.87
CA LYS A 381 -17.13 -7.18 11.07
C LYS A 381 -17.26 -8.50 11.81
N MET A 382 -17.51 -9.60 11.08
CA MET A 382 -17.44 -10.93 11.66
C MET A 382 -16.07 -11.15 12.30
N SER A 383 -16.05 -11.54 13.57
CA SER A 383 -14.83 -11.69 14.35
C SER A 383 -14.88 -12.92 15.24
N LYS A 384 -13.72 -13.57 15.39
CA LYS A 384 -13.49 -14.67 16.33
C LYS A 384 -13.46 -14.20 17.78
N SER A 385 -13.14 -12.94 18.02
CA SER A 385 -13.06 -12.37 19.37
C SER A 385 -14.43 -12.14 20.01
N GLU A 386 -15.53 -12.31 19.26
CA GLU A 386 -16.87 -12.23 19.85
C GLU A 386 -17.16 -13.50 20.68
N PRO A 387 -17.56 -13.35 21.97
CA PRO A 387 -17.79 -14.50 22.85
C PRO A 387 -18.86 -15.47 22.32
N SER A 388 -19.88 -14.94 21.63
CA SER A 388 -20.95 -15.76 21.09
C SER A 388 -20.56 -16.36 19.75
N GLY A 389 -20.37 -17.68 19.69
CA GLY A 389 -20.18 -18.40 18.42
C GLY A 389 -21.35 -18.26 17.44
N ARG A 390 -22.52 -17.80 17.89
CA ARG A 390 -23.70 -17.54 17.04
C ARG A 390 -23.56 -16.31 16.15
N SER A 391 -22.52 -15.50 16.34
CA SER A 391 -22.30 -14.30 15.54
C SER A 391 -21.57 -14.56 14.22
N ARG A 392 -21.10 -15.79 14.00
CA ARG A 392 -20.27 -16.17 12.88
C ARG A 392 -20.58 -17.59 12.41
N LEU A 393 -20.41 -17.82 11.12
CA LEU A 393 -20.42 -19.15 10.51
C LEU A 393 -18.99 -19.59 10.29
N GLU A 394 -18.64 -20.77 10.77
CA GLU A 394 -17.31 -21.39 10.66
C GLU A 394 -17.32 -22.45 9.57
N ILE A 395 -16.19 -22.66 8.89
CA ILE A 395 -16.11 -23.64 7.80
C ILE A 395 -16.33 -25.09 8.27
N SER A 396 -16.23 -25.33 9.58
CA SER A 396 -16.44 -26.64 10.21
C SER A 396 -17.85 -26.83 10.78
N ASP A 397 -18.72 -25.81 10.71
CA ASP A 397 -20.06 -25.91 11.31
C ASP A 397 -20.88 -27.05 10.68
N SER A 398 -21.58 -27.83 11.50
CA SER A 398 -22.55 -28.83 11.04
C SER A 398 -23.75 -28.16 10.35
N ALA A 399 -24.55 -28.93 9.61
CA ALA A 399 -25.75 -28.39 8.95
C ALA A 399 -26.73 -27.80 9.97
N GLU A 400 -26.87 -28.47 11.12
CA GLU A 400 -27.72 -28.04 12.23
C GLU A 400 -27.20 -26.75 12.89
N GLN A 401 -25.88 -26.63 13.04
CA GLN A 401 -25.26 -25.41 13.57
C GLN A 401 -25.44 -24.22 12.61
N ILE A 402 -25.24 -24.44 11.31
CA ILE A 402 -25.47 -23.43 10.26
C ILE A 402 -26.92 -22.98 10.30
N GLU A 403 -27.87 -23.93 10.30
CA GLU A 403 -29.30 -23.65 10.37
C GLU A 403 -29.66 -22.84 11.62
N GLU A 404 -29.20 -23.26 12.81
CA GLU A 404 -29.48 -22.54 14.06
C GLU A 404 -28.94 -21.10 14.01
N LYS A 405 -27.71 -20.92 13.52
CA LYS A 405 -27.05 -19.61 13.43
C LYS A 405 -27.75 -18.70 12.43
N CYS A 406 -28.07 -19.19 11.23
CA CYS A 406 -28.81 -18.45 10.21
C CYS A 406 -30.22 -18.07 10.71
N ARG A 407 -30.94 -19.00 11.31
CA ARG A 407 -32.29 -18.76 11.86
C ARG A 407 -32.27 -17.68 12.94
N LYS A 408 -31.24 -17.65 13.80
CA LYS A 408 -31.07 -16.67 14.89
C LYS A 408 -30.33 -15.39 14.48
N ALA A 409 -29.98 -15.24 13.20
CA ALA A 409 -29.37 -14.02 12.70
C ALA A 409 -30.35 -12.84 12.85
N VAL A 410 -29.83 -11.67 13.19
CA VAL A 410 -30.63 -10.45 13.33
C VAL A 410 -31.19 -10.06 11.96
N SER A 411 -32.47 -9.68 11.92
CA SER A 411 -33.15 -9.10 10.77
C SER A 411 -34.04 -7.94 11.23
N ASP A 412 -34.44 -7.09 10.29
CA ASP A 412 -35.43 -6.03 10.57
C ASP A 412 -36.87 -6.58 10.55
N THR A 413 -37.88 -5.73 10.62
CA THR A 413 -39.30 -6.13 10.66
C THR A 413 -40.00 -6.03 9.29
N GLN A 414 -39.31 -5.60 8.23
CA GLN A 414 -39.93 -5.37 6.92
C GLN A 414 -39.97 -6.67 6.10
N SER A 415 -41.15 -7.05 5.62
CA SER A 415 -41.36 -8.33 4.91
C SER A 415 -40.65 -8.41 3.56
N LYS A 416 -40.60 -7.30 2.80
CA LYS A 416 -39.94 -7.28 1.48
C LYS A 416 -38.41 -7.27 1.65
N LEU A 417 -37.70 -8.10 0.90
CA LEU A 417 -36.24 -8.03 0.81
C LEU A 417 -35.84 -6.87 -0.11
N THR A 418 -35.05 -5.95 0.43
CA THR A 418 -34.42 -4.86 -0.35
C THR A 418 -32.98 -4.71 0.11
N TYR A 419 -32.05 -4.52 -0.84
CA TYR A 419 -30.66 -4.25 -0.51
C TYR A 419 -30.46 -2.77 -0.15
N ASP A 420 -30.25 -2.51 1.13
CA ASP A 420 -29.95 -1.17 1.66
C ASP A 420 -28.96 -1.29 2.84
N PRO A 421 -27.64 -1.20 2.58
CA PRO A 421 -26.63 -1.36 3.62
C PRO A 421 -26.63 -0.26 4.69
N GLU A 422 -27.22 0.90 4.42
CA GLU A 422 -27.25 2.04 5.34
C GLU A 422 -28.44 1.94 6.29
N ASN A 423 -29.65 1.73 5.77
CA ASN A 423 -30.86 1.69 6.57
C ASN A 423 -31.27 0.28 7.00
N ARG A 424 -30.83 -0.76 6.26
CA ARG A 424 -31.13 -2.19 6.52
C ARG A 424 -29.86 -3.04 6.55
N PRO A 425 -28.89 -2.73 7.43
CA PRO A 425 -27.58 -3.39 7.45
C PRO A 425 -27.68 -4.90 7.74
N ALA A 426 -28.69 -5.33 8.50
CA ALA A 426 -28.92 -6.73 8.86
C ALA A 426 -29.29 -7.59 7.65
N ILE A 427 -30.35 -7.20 6.92
CA ILE A 427 -30.79 -7.91 5.72
C ILE A 427 -29.75 -7.81 4.60
N SER A 428 -29.14 -6.64 4.43
CA SER A 428 -28.08 -6.45 3.43
C SER A 428 -26.88 -7.35 3.70
N ASN A 429 -26.52 -7.59 4.96
CA ASN A 429 -25.47 -8.55 5.31
C ASN A 429 -25.84 -10.00 4.96
N LEU A 430 -27.09 -10.41 5.15
CA LEU A 430 -27.56 -11.74 4.77
C LEU A 430 -27.60 -11.91 3.24
N ILE A 431 -28.01 -10.87 2.51
CA ILE A 431 -27.93 -10.82 1.05
C ILE A 431 -26.47 -10.93 0.60
N ASP A 432 -25.57 -10.14 1.18
CA ASP A 432 -24.13 -10.19 0.86
C ASP A 432 -23.52 -11.58 1.11
N LEU A 433 -23.90 -12.23 2.22
CA LEU A 433 -23.50 -13.61 2.52
C LEU A 433 -24.04 -14.60 1.48
N TYR A 434 -25.33 -14.52 1.15
CA TYR A 434 -25.95 -15.41 0.17
C TYR A 434 -25.29 -15.27 -1.20
N ARG A 435 -25.02 -14.02 -1.62
CA ARG A 435 -24.31 -13.72 -2.86
C ARG A 435 -22.88 -14.23 -2.86
N ALA A 436 -22.16 -14.11 -1.75
CA ALA A 436 -20.81 -14.66 -1.63
C ALA A 436 -20.82 -16.19 -1.80
N VAL A 437 -21.83 -16.86 -1.24
CA VAL A 437 -21.98 -18.31 -1.27
C VAL A 437 -22.47 -18.83 -2.63
N THR A 438 -23.36 -18.13 -3.32
CA THR A 438 -24.00 -18.65 -4.55
C THR A 438 -23.52 -17.98 -5.84
N GLY A 439 -22.87 -16.83 -5.75
CA GLY A 439 -22.48 -16.00 -6.90
C GLY A 439 -23.63 -15.20 -7.53
N CYS A 440 -24.85 -15.26 -6.99
CA CYS A 440 -26.00 -14.56 -7.56
C CYS A 440 -25.87 -13.02 -7.48
N SER A 441 -26.60 -12.34 -8.36
CA SER A 441 -26.75 -10.89 -8.32
C SER A 441 -27.82 -10.45 -7.33
N ILE A 442 -27.82 -9.16 -6.95
CA ILE A 442 -28.86 -8.60 -6.07
C ILE A 442 -30.23 -8.67 -6.78
N ALA A 443 -30.27 -8.38 -8.07
CA ALA A 443 -31.50 -8.35 -8.86
C ALA A 443 -32.18 -9.73 -8.93
N GLU A 444 -31.39 -10.80 -9.07
CA GLU A 444 -31.92 -12.17 -9.03
C GLU A 444 -32.54 -12.48 -7.65
N LEU A 445 -31.84 -12.11 -6.57
CA LEU A 445 -32.32 -12.30 -5.20
C LEU A 445 -33.64 -11.55 -4.91
N GLU A 446 -33.72 -10.29 -5.33
CA GLU A 446 -34.95 -9.49 -5.19
C GLU A 446 -36.09 -10.01 -6.07
N GLY A 447 -35.75 -10.65 -7.20
CA GLY A 447 -36.70 -11.29 -8.12
C GLY A 447 -37.35 -12.58 -7.58
N TYR A 448 -36.72 -13.27 -6.61
CA TYR A 448 -37.30 -14.49 -6.03
C TYR A 448 -38.54 -14.24 -5.17
N GLY A 449 -38.78 -13.00 -4.73
CA GLY A 449 -39.95 -12.66 -3.90
C GLY A 449 -39.90 -13.27 -2.50
N TRP A 450 -38.73 -13.71 -2.04
CA TRP A 450 -38.54 -14.26 -0.69
C TRP A 450 -38.81 -13.22 0.39
N ASP A 451 -39.27 -13.70 1.55
CA ASP A 451 -39.25 -12.94 2.78
C ASP A 451 -37.94 -13.20 3.56
N GLN A 452 -37.82 -12.62 4.75
CA GLN A 452 -36.63 -12.77 5.58
C GLN A 452 -36.42 -14.18 6.11
N PHE A 453 -37.51 -14.90 6.37
CA PHE A 453 -37.44 -16.26 6.90
C PHE A 453 -36.93 -17.20 5.81
N GLU A 454 -37.49 -17.08 4.61
CA GLU A 454 -37.07 -17.82 3.43
C GLU A 454 -35.61 -17.50 3.09
N LEU A 455 -35.18 -16.22 3.13
CA LEU A 455 -33.76 -15.86 2.95
C LEU A 455 -32.84 -16.58 3.93
N LYS A 456 -33.21 -16.67 5.21
CA LYS A 456 -32.40 -17.36 6.23
C LYS A 456 -32.35 -18.87 5.99
N GLN A 457 -33.45 -19.47 5.55
CA GLN A 457 -33.53 -20.89 5.22
C GLN A 457 -32.72 -21.22 3.95
N GLN A 458 -32.82 -20.39 2.91
CA GLN A 458 -32.07 -20.58 1.67
C GLN A 458 -30.57 -20.34 1.90
N LEU A 459 -30.21 -19.36 2.72
CA LEU A 459 -28.82 -19.15 3.14
C LEU A 459 -28.26 -20.36 3.89
N SER A 460 -28.99 -20.94 4.85
CA SER A 460 -28.48 -22.10 5.59
C SER A 460 -28.26 -23.30 4.68
N ARG A 461 -29.18 -23.57 3.75
CA ARG A 461 -29.04 -24.63 2.74
C ARG A 461 -27.83 -24.38 1.84
N ALA A 462 -27.72 -23.20 1.25
CA ALA A 462 -26.64 -22.85 0.34
C ALA A 462 -25.26 -22.94 1.02
N VAL A 463 -25.14 -22.48 2.27
CA VAL A 463 -23.90 -22.61 3.04
C VAL A 463 -23.61 -24.08 3.36
N ALA A 464 -24.59 -24.85 3.83
CA ALA A 464 -24.40 -26.26 4.18
C ALA A 464 -23.95 -27.09 2.97
N GLU A 465 -24.54 -26.88 1.81
CA GLU A 465 -24.18 -27.57 0.56
C GLU A 465 -22.77 -27.19 0.11
N ARG A 466 -22.48 -25.88 0.01
CA ARG A 466 -21.19 -25.40 -0.49
C ARG A 466 -20.02 -25.82 0.40
N PHE A 467 -20.20 -25.79 1.72
CA PHE A 467 -19.14 -26.08 2.68
C PHE A 467 -19.07 -27.56 3.09
N LEU A 468 -20.00 -28.42 2.64
CA LEU A 468 -19.95 -29.87 2.90
C LEU A 468 -18.59 -30.50 2.56
N PRO A 469 -18.05 -30.37 1.32
CA PRO A 469 -16.76 -31.00 0.99
C PRO A 469 -15.58 -30.43 1.79
N ILE A 470 -15.63 -29.13 2.10
CA ILE A 470 -14.59 -28.46 2.91
C ILE A 470 -14.65 -28.99 4.35
N ARG A 471 -15.84 -29.09 4.93
CA ARG A 471 -16.06 -29.59 6.29
C ARG A 471 -15.63 -31.05 6.42
N GLU A 472 -16.02 -31.90 5.49
CA GLU A 472 -15.63 -33.33 5.51
C GLU A 472 -14.11 -33.48 5.47
N LYS A 473 -13.45 -32.77 4.55
CA LYS A 473 -11.98 -32.77 4.46
C LYS A 473 -11.33 -32.21 5.72
N PHE A 474 -11.87 -31.13 6.29
CA PHE A 474 -11.39 -30.58 7.56
C PHE A 474 -11.50 -31.61 8.70
N LEU A 475 -12.66 -32.26 8.85
CA LEU A 475 -12.89 -33.26 9.90
C LEU A 475 -12.01 -34.48 9.74
N GLN A 476 -11.73 -34.91 8.50
CA GLN A 476 -10.80 -35.98 8.20
C GLN A 476 -9.37 -35.60 8.62
N LEU A 477 -8.86 -34.46 8.13
CA LEU A 477 -7.52 -33.96 8.45
C LEU A 477 -7.35 -33.74 9.96
N ASN A 478 -8.37 -33.19 10.61
CA ASN A 478 -8.35 -32.90 12.05
C ASN A 478 -8.46 -34.14 12.95
N LYS A 479 -8.69 -35.33 12.39
CA LYS A 479 -8.57 -36.61 13.13
C LYS A 479 -7.20 -37.27 12.92
N GLY A 480 -6.53 -37.00 11.81
CA GLY A 480 -5.25 -37.62 11.43
C GLY A 480 -4.01 -36.89 11.97
N LYS A 481 -2.83 -37.36 11.56
CA LYS A 481 -1.51 -36.71 11.80
C LYS A 481 -0.86 -36.14 10.54
N GLU A 482 -1.54 -36.30 9.40
CA GLU A 482 -1.05 -35.92 8.08
C GLU A 482 -0.59 -34.45 8.03
N VAL A 483 -1.36 -33.55 8.67
CA VAL A 483 -1.06 -32.11 8.69
C VAL A 483 0.22 -31.82 9.46
N GLU A 484 0.47 -32.48 10.59
CA GLU A 484 1.73 -32.33 11.34
C GLU A 484 2.93 -32.79 10.52
N GLU A 485 2.81 -33.93 9.83
CA GLU A 485 3.87 -34.50 8.99
C GLU A 485 4.21 -33.55 7.84
N ILE A 486 3.19 -33.02 7.16
CA ILE A 486 3.37 -32.02 6.09
C ILE A 486 4.02 -30.75 6.62
N LEU A 487 3.53 -30.20 7.74
CA LEU A 487 4.12 -28.99 8.33
C LEU A 487 5.57 -29.21 8.79
N PHE A 488 5.90 -30.41 9.24
CA PHE A 488 7.25 -30.76 9.66
C PHE A 488 8.22 -30.82 8.47
N GLU A 489 7.87 -31.55 7.41
CA GLU A 489 8.70 -31.65 6.20
C GLU A 489 8.82 -30.31 5.46
N ASN A 490 7.69 -29.59 5.29
CA ASN A 490 7.72 -28.25 4.70
C ASN A 490 8.50 -27.26 5.59
N GLY A 491 8.46 -27.42 6.91
CA GLY A 491 9.27 -26.64 7.84
C GLY A 491 10.77 -26.83 7.64
N LYS A 492 11.23 -28.06 7.38
CA LYS A 492 12.64 -28.34 7.03
C LYS A 492 13.03 -27.65 5.72
N MET A 493 12.18 -27.78 4.68
CA MET A 493 12.43 -27.14 3.39
C MET A 493 12.48 -25.61 3.51
N ALA A 494 11.51 -25.01 4.22
CA ALA A 494 11.47 -23.58 4.47
C ALA A 494 12.70 -23.10 5.26
N ARG A 495 13.14 -23.88 6.26
CA ARG A 495 14.36 -23.59 7.02
C ARG A 495 15.60 -23.60 6.15
N SER A 496 15.76 -24.58 5.26
CA SER A 496 16.92 -24.68 4.37
C SER A 496 17.03 -23.47 3.43
N ILE A 497 15.91 -23.03 2.83
CA ILE A 497 15.87 -21.81 1.99
C ILE A 497 16.25 -20.58 2.83
N ALA A 498 15.69 -20.47 4.03
CA ALA A 498 15.92 -19.35 4.92
C ALA A 498 17.36 -19.29 5.45
N GLU A 499 17.99 -20.43 5.69
CA GLU A 499 19.39 -20.55 6.13
C GLU A 499 20.33 -20.01 5.07
N GLN A 500 20.18 -20.44 3.81
CA GLN A 500 20.96 -19.94 2.68
C GLN A 500 20.84 -18.41 2.53
N ASN A 501 19.60 -17.89 2.60
CA ASN A 501 19.37 -16.45 2.52
C ASN A 501 19.93 -15.71 3.73
N MET A 502 19.89 -16.30 4.93
CA MET A 502 20.43 -15.70 6.14
C MET A 502 21.95 -15.63 6.11
N ASP A 503 22.66 -16.64 5.60
CA ASP A 503 24.12 -16.59 5.44
C ASP A 503 24.56 -15.42 4.54
N GLU A 504 23.84 -15.20 3.44
CA GLU A 504 24.05 -14.05 2.56
C GLU A 504 23.78 -12.73 3.31
N ILE A 505 22.69 -12.64 4.07
CA ILE A 505 22.34 -11.46 4.88
C ILE A 505 23.42 -11.18 5.93
N GLN A 506 23.90 -12.20 6.63
CA GLN A 506 24.92 -12.07 7.67
C GLN A 506 26.24 -11.54 7.11
N ARG A 507 26.64 -11.98 5.91
CA ARG A 507 27.79 -11.40 5.19
C ARG A 507 27.56 -9.93 4.84
N ILE A 508 26.37 -9.59 4.33
CA ILE A 508 26.03 -8.21 3.96
C ILE A 508 26.07 -7.27 5.17
N VAL A 509 25.54 -7.69 6.32
CA VAL A 509 25.49 -6.84 7.52
C VAL A 509 26.77 -6.87 8.35
N GLY A 510 27.75 -7.69 7.97
CA GLY A 510 29.06 -7.78 8.61
C GLY A 510 29.08 -8.62 9.90
N PHE A 511 28.18 -9.59 10.05
CA PHE A 511 28.25 -10.58 11.14
C PHE A 511 29.23 -11.72 10.83
N ALA A 512 29.42 -12.02 9.55
CA ALA A 512 30.47 -12.96 9.14
C ALA A 512 31.85 -12.28 9.30
N LEU A 513 32.71 -12.90 10.11
CA LEU A 513 34.08 -12.45 10.36
C LEU A 513 35.09 -12.98 9.33
N LEU A 514 34.66 -13.88 8.45
CA LEU A 514 35.47 -14.54 7.41
C LEU A 514 34.81 -14.41 6.04
#